data_AF-A0A0X3U4D8-F1
#
_entry.id   AF-A0A0X3U4D8-F1
#
_cell.length_a   1.000
_cell.length_b   1.000
_cell.length_c   1.000
_cell.angle_alpha   90.00
_cell.angle_beta   90.00
_cell.angle_gamma   90.00
#
_symmetry.space_group_name_H-M   'P 1'
#
loop_
_entity.id
_entity.type
_entity.pdbx_description
1 polymer ?
#
loop_
_entity_poly.entity_id
_entity_poly.type
_entity_poly.pdbx_seq_one_letter_code
_entity_poly.pdbx_strand_id
1 'polypeptide(L)'
;MLRIFILLVLLAPLSANSGPTGTSPACGTPSDCLLVQLHNQVRESLNAGRLPNSPKPSPPVTMLKHDTALARTAHNWSGAQCNSRRGHNKNRRGDYLANGGNPAYPAIGENIFYHSARLPESEALKLAVNSWAAEARDFQFGPFKNLKVGHYTQLIWNTKNAFDAQGRKLPRAVGCGVYHCPSGKFRTIVTCNYAPAGNIYRELPYRVD
;
A
#
# COMPACT_ATOMS: atom_id res chain seq x y z
N MET A 1 -6.05 22.84 -47.87
CA MET A 1 -6.82 21.67 -47.41
C MET A 1 -5.99 20.93 -46.36
N LEU A 2 -6.24 21.17 -45.08
CA LEU A 2 -5.51 20.54 -43.98
C LEU A 2 -6.34 19.36 -43.47
N ARG A 3 -5.86 18.12 -43.70
CA ARG A 3 -6.55 16.90 -43.24
C ARG A 3 -6.22 16.68 -41.76
N ILE A 4 -7.20 16.90 -40.90
CA ILE A 4 -7.15 16.52 -39.48
C ILE A 4 -7.38 15.01 -39.39
N PHE A 5 -6.35 14.28 -38.96
CA PHE A 5 -6.50 12.87 -38.57
C PHE A 5 -7.00 12.81 -37.13
N ILE A 6 -8.28 12.51 -36.95
CA ILE A 6 -8.85 12.17 -35.64
C ILE A 6 -8.50 10.70 -35.37
N LEU A 7 -7.52 10.48 -34.48
CA LEU A 7 -7.22 9.14 -33.97
C LEU A 7 -8.30 8.78 -32.94
N LEU A 8 -9.33 8.04 -33.36
CA LEU A 8 -10.29 7.42 -32.44
C LEU A 8 -9.58 6.32 -31.65
N VAL A 9 -9.25 6.60 -30.39
CA VAL A 9 -8.85 5.55 -29.44
C VAL A 9 -10.13 4.84 -29.00
N LEU A 10 -10.39 3.65 -29.56
CA LEU A 10 -11.41 2.75 -29.03
C LEU A 10 -11.01 2.28 -27.63
N LEU A 11 -11.60 2.87 -26.60
CA LEU A 11 -11.63 2.32 -25.25
C LEU A 11 -12.54 1.09 -25.27
N ALA A 12 -11.94 -0.10 -25.30
CA ALA A 12 -12.68 -1.33 -25.02
C ALA A 12 -13.16 -1.29 -23.57
N PRO A 13 -14.46 -1.55 -23.29
CA PRO A 13 -14.95 -1.59 -21.92
C PRO A 13 -14.30 -2.79 -21.20
N LEU A 14 -13.70 -2.53 -20.04
CA LEU A 14 -13.33 -3.59 -19.09
C LEU A 14 -14.61 -4.31 -18.68
N SER A 15 -14.84 -5.49 -19.26
CA SER A 15 -15.93 -6.36 -18.83
C SER A 15 -15.70 -6.75 -17.38
N ALA A 16 -16.68 -6.43 -16.53
CA ALA A 16 -16.74 -6.91 -15.16
C ALA A 16 -17.01 -8.42 -15.20
N ASN A 17 -15.96 -9.22 -15.24
CA ASN A 17 -16.07 -10.66 -15.04
C ASN A 17 -16.39 -10.91 -13.56
N SER A 18 -17.64 -11.26 -13.28
CA SER A 18 -18.07 -11.87 -12.02
C SER A 18 -17.52 -13.30 -11.95
N GLY A 19 -16.31 -13.42 -11.40
CA GLY A 19 -15.70 -14.68 -10.96
C GLY A 19 -16.26 -15.17 -9.61
N PRO A 20 -16.02 -16.45 -9.27
CA PRO A 20 -16.92 -17.26 -8.45
C PRO A 20 -16.93 -16.88 -6.97
N THR A 21 -18.03 -17.26 -6.31
CA THR A 21 -18.30 -17.24 -4.87
C THR A 21 -17.17 -17.88 -4.06
N GLY A 22 -16.15 -17.11 -3.72
CA GLY A 22 -15.16 -17.42 -2.72
C GLY A 22 -15.46 -16.63 -1.45
N THR A 23 -15.49 -17.31 -0.31
CA THR A 23 -15.54 -16.71 1.04
C THR A 23 -14.74 -15.41 1.09
N SER A 24 -15.43 -14.30 1.41
CA SER A 24 -14.81 -12.98 1.58
C SER A 24 -13.54 -13.12 2.42
N PRO A 25 -12.41 -12.52 2.03
CA PRO A 25 -11.22 -12.54 2.87
C PRO A 25 -11.60 -12.02 4.26
N ALA A 26 -10.93 -12.50 5.30
CA ALA A 26 -11.08 -11.97 6.65
C ALA A 26 -10.44 -10.57 6.73
N CYS A 27 -11.04 -9.60 6.04
CA CYS A 27 -10.58 -8.22 5.96
C CYS A 27 -11.39 -7.28 6.85
N GLY A 28 -12.52 -7.69 7.44
CA GLY A 28 -13.28 -6.82 8.35
C GLY A 28 -14.30 -5.99 7.57
N THR A 29 -14.03 -4.70 7.31
CA THR A 29 -14.97 -3.81 6.60
C THR A 29 -14.80 -3.86 5.07
N PRO A 30 -15.78 -3.38 4.27
CA PRO A 30 -15.62 -3.28 2.81
C PRO A 30 -14.39 -2.47 2.38
N SER A 31 -14.05 -1.42 3.13
CA SER A 31 -12.86 -0.60 2.87
C SER A 31 -11.57 -1.33 3.18
N ASP A 32 -11.54 -2.11 4.27
CA ASP A 32 -10.41 -2.97 4.60
C ASP A 32 -10.22 -4.08 3.56
N CYS A 33 -11.31 -4.60 3.01
CA CYS A 33 -11.25 -5.55 1.91
C CYS A 33 -10.72 -4.90 0.63
N LEU A 34 -11.22 -3.71 0.30
CA LEU A 34 -10.77 -2.96 -0.87
C LEU A 34 -9.29 -2.60 -0.79
N LEU A 35 -8.80 -2.12 0.37
CA LEU A 35 -7.38 -1.76 0.50
C LEU A 35 -6.49 -2.99 0.28
N VAL A 36 -6.85 -4.16 0.84
CA VAL A 36 -6.06 -5.38 0.68
C VAL A 36 -6.09 -5.84 -0.77
N GLN A 37 -7.25 -5.78 -1.42
CA GLN A 37 -7.40 -6.09 -2.84
C GLN A 37 -6.49 -5.20 -3.70
N LEU A 38 -6.53 -3.88 -3.50
CA LEU A 38 -5.71 -2.93 -4.27
C LEU A 38 -4.20 -3.20 -4.09
N HIS A 39 -3.75 -3.46 -2.86
CA HIS A 39 -2.35 -3.80 -2.59
C HIS A 39 -1.95 -5.12 -3.26
N ASN A 40 -2.80 -6.14 -3.15
CA ASN A 40 -2.51 -7.46 -3.68
C ASN A 40 -2.56 -7.48 -5.21
N GLN A 41 -3.38 -6.65 -5.87
CA GLN A 41 -3.34 -6.48 -7.33
C GLN A 41 -1.97 -5.99 -7.83
N VAL A 42 -1.31 -5.09 -7.09
CA VAL A 42 0.06 -4.65 -7.41
C VAL A 42 1.04 -5.83 -7.28
N ARG A 43 0.94 -6.58 -6.19
CA ARG A 43 1.82 -7.73 -5.92
C ARG A 43 1.60 -8.89 -6.89
N GLU A 44 0.36 -9.13 -7.31
CA GLU A 44 0.00 -10.08 -8.37
C GLU A 44 0.57 -9.66 -9.71
N SER A 45 0.45 -8.37 -10.05
CA SER A 45 1.04 -7.81 -11.28
C SER A 45 2.56 -7.94 -11.28
N LEU A 46 3.22 -7.72 -10.13
CA LEU A 46 4.64 -7.98 -9.96
C LEU A 46 4.99 -9.46 -10.18
N ASN A 47 4.27 -10.37 -9.52
CA ASN A 47 4.47 -11.81 -9.65
C ASN A 47 4.24 -12.33 -11.08
N ALA A 48 3.39 -11.65 -11.84
CA ALA A 48 3.14 -11.93 -13.25
C ALA A 48 4.17 -11.28 -14.20
N GLY A 49 5.15 -10.52 -13.69
CA GLY A 49 6.15 -9.83 -14.51
C GLY A 49 5.58 -8.65 -15.32
N ARG A 50 4.48 -8.04 -14.87
CA ARG A 50 3.75 -6.99 -15.60
C ARG A 50 4.11 -5.57 -15.18
N LEU A 51 4.91 -5.39 -14.11
CA LEU A 51 5.28 -4.07 -13.62
C LEU A 51 6.59 -3.58 -14.27
N PRO A 52 6.67 -2.30 -14.67
CA PRO A 52 7.86 -1.75 -15.29
C PRO A 52 9.05 -1.76 -14.32
N ASN A 53 10.25 -1.93 -14.89
CA ASN A 53 11.53 -1.89 -14.17
C ASN A 53 11.63 -2.85 -12.97
N SER A 54 10.77 -3.85 -12.93
CA SER A 54 10.57 -4.75 -11.79
C SER A 54 10.69 -6.19 -12.27
N PRO A 55 11.87 -6.81 -12.17
CA PRO A 55 12.05 -8.20 -12.57
C PRO A 55 11.07 -9.12 -11.84
N LYS A 56 10.65 -10.19 -12.52
CA LYS A 56 9.73 -11.16 -11.94
C LYS A 56 10.37 -11.81 -10.69
N PRO A 57 9.70 -11.78 -9.53
CA PRO A 57 10.25 -12.38 -8.31
C PRO A 57 10.37 -13.91 -8.41
N SER A 58 11.42 -14.43 -7.79
CA SER A 58 11.63 -15.86 -7.51
C SER A 58 12.10 -15.99 -6.06
N PRO A 59 11.34 -16.65 -5.15
CA PRO A 59 9.94 -17.05 -5.33
C PRO A 59 8.99 -15.83 -5.42
N PRO A 60 7.72 -16.04 -5.84
CA PRO A 60 6.70 -15.00 -5.85
C PRO A 60 6.58 -14.26 -4.50
N VAL A 61 6.32 -12.95 -4.54
CA VAL A 61 6.04 -12.17 -3.34
C VAL A 61 4.70 -12.57 -2.72
N THR A 62 4.63 -12.64 -1.39
CA THR A 62 3.43 -13.14 -0.68
C THR A 62 2.32 -12.10 -0.64
N MET A 63 1.05 -12.46 -0.77
CA MET A 63 -0.04 -11.49 -0.60
C MET A 63 -0.12 -10.95 0.84
N LEU A 64 -0.53 -9.69 0.97
CA LEU A 64 -0.74 -9.03 2.25
C LEU A 64 -2.08 -9.47 2.85
N LYS A 65 -2.11 -9.53 4.18
CA LYS A 65 -3.33 -9.72 4.97
C LYS A 65 -3.72 -8.39 5.65
N HIS A 66 -5.01 -8.23 5.94
CA HIS A 66 -5.46 -7.09 6.73
C HIS A 66 -4.96 -7.21 8.18
N ASP A 67 -4.62 -6.08 8.80
CA ASP A 67 -4.39 -5.98 10.25
C ASP A 67 -5.09 -4.73 10.80
N THR A 68 -6.02 -4.94 11.72
CA THR A 68 -6.87 -3.89 12.28
C THR A 68 -6.10 -2.90 13.16
N ALA A 69 -5.03 -3.33 13.83
CA ALA A 69 -4.21 -2.44 14.64
C ALA A 69 -3.39 -1.50 13.74
N LEU A 70 -2.89 -1.99 12.59
CA LEU A 70 -2.28 -1.13 11.56
C LEU A 70 -3.28 -0.11 11.02
N ALA A 71 -4.51 -0.54 10.69
CA ALA A 71 -5.55 0.35 10.16
C ALA A 71 -5.91 1.47 11.15
N ARG A 72 -6.07 1.13 12.43
CA ARG A 72 -6.35 2.10 13.49
C ARG A 72 -5.20 3.09 13.69
N THR A 73 -3.95 2.61 13.72
CA THR A 73 -2.77 3.47 13.82
C THR A 73 -2.70 4.43 12.64
N ALA A 74 -2.94 3.93 11.43
CA ALA A 74 -2.92 4.73 10.22
C ALA A 74 -4.02 5.81 10.22
N HIS A 75 -5.26 5.45 10.57
CA HIS A 75 -6.38 6.41 10.65
C HIS A 75 -6.11 7.51 11.68
N ASN A 76 -5.66 7.13 12.87
CA ASN A 76 -5.31 8.09 13.92
C ASN A 76 -4.20 9.04 13.46
N TRP A 77 -3.18 8.53 12.76
CA TRP A 77 -2.11 9.36 12.22
C TRP A 77 -2.58 10.29 11.10
N SER A 78 -3.49 9.83 10.22
CA SER A 78 -4.11 10.70 9.22
C SER A 78 -4.87 11.87 9.88
N GLY A 79 -5.61 11.61 10.97
CA GLY A 79 -6.29 12.64 11.73
C GLY A 79 -5.34 13.62 12.44
N ALA A 80 -4.29 13.11 13.08
CA ALA A 80 -3.29 13.94 13.76
C ALA A 80 -2.54 14.91 12.84
N GLN A 81 -2.50 14.62 11.54
CA GLN A 81 -1.87 15.46 10.52
C GLN A 81 -2.75 16.63 10.03
N CYS A 82 -4.05 16.65 10.38
CA CYS A 82 -4.92 17.75 10.01
C CYS A 82 -4.43 19.06 10.63
N ASN A 83 -4.08 20.03 9.79
CA ASN A 83 -3.58 21.36 10.18
C ASN A 83 -2.28 21.38 11.00
N SER A 84 -1.54 20.26 11.06
CA SER A 84 -0.25 20.15 11.75
C SER A 84 0.88 19.90 10.75
N ARG A 85 2.12 19.73 11.26
CA ARG A 85 3.27 19.43 10.41
C ARG A 85 3.12 18.02 9.82
N ARG A 86 2.94 17.96 8.50
CA ARG A 86 2.98 16.72 7.70
C ARG A 86 4.25 15.91 7.94
N GLY A 87 4.12 14.59 7.95
CA GLY A 87 5.27 13.71 7.99
C GLY A 87 4.94 12.29 8.42
N HIS A 88 5.97 11.46 8.49
CA HIS A 88 5.82 10.10 8.97
C HIS A 88 5.61 10.04 10.48
N ASN A 89 4.79 9.11 10.94
CA ASN A 89 4.55 8.89 12.36
C ASN A 89 5.81 8.35 13.04
N LYS A 90 6.50 9.17 13.82
CA LYS A 90 7.73 8.79 14.54
C LYS A 90 7.48 7.71 15.60
N ASN A 91 6.27 7.61 16.15
CA ASN A 91 5.88 6.65 17.18
C ASN A 91 5.01 5.49 16.65
N ARG A 92 4.93 5.29 15.33
CA ARG A 92 4.04 4.28 14.71
C ARG A 92 4.09 2.89 15.32
N ARG A 93 5.27 2.43 15.76
CA ARG A 93 5.39 1.14 16.43
C ARG A 93 4.74 1.16 17.81
N GLY A 94 4.96 2.20 18.61
CA GLY A 94 4.32 2.37 19.91
C GLY A 94 2.80 2.47 19.77
N ASP A 95 2.33 3.28 18.83
CA ASP A 95 0.89 3.44 18.55
C ASP A 95 0.26 2.13 18.06
N TYR A 96 0.96 1.38 17.20
CA TYR A 96 0.54 0.04 16.77
C TYR A 96 0.37 -0.93 17.95
N LEU A 97 1.31 -0.97 18.88
CA LEU A 97 1.17 -1.80 20.08
C LEU A 97 0.01 -1.33 20.97
N ALA A 98 -0.13 -0.01 21.17
CA ALA A 98 -1.22 0.56 21.94
C ALA A 98 -2.60 0.25 21.34
N ASN A 99 -2.66 0.05 20.02
CA ASN A 99 -3.87 -0.37 19.30
C ASN A 99 -4.07 -1.89 19.25
N GLY A 100 -3.34 -2.68 20.06
CA GLY A 100 -3.47 -4.14 20.13
C GLY A 100 -2.65 -4.90 19.09
N GLY A 101 -1.67 -4.24 18.48
CA GLY A 101 -0.80 -4.83 17.48
C GLY A 101 0.09 -5.95 18.04
N ASN A 102 0.37 -6.97 17.23
CA ASN A 102 1.25 -8.07 17.59
C ASN A 102 2.70 -7.58 17.83
N PRO A 103 3.25 -7.73 19.05
CA PRO A 103 4.58 -7.21 19.41
C PRO A 103 5.74 -7.86 18.67
N ALA A 104 5.52 -9.03 18.05
CA ALA A 104 6.53 -9.73 17.26
C ALA A 104 6.84 -9.06 15.91
N TYR A 105 6.06 -8.06 15.48
CA TYR A 105 6.53 -7.18 14.40
C TYR A 105 7.55 -6.16 14.94
N PRO A 106 8.81 -6.19 14.48
CA PRO A 106 9.87 -5.36 15.07
C PRO A 106 9.76 -3.89 14.68
N ALA A 107 9.19 -3.59 13.50
CA ALA A 107 9.02 -2.25 12.97
C ALA A 107 7.82 -2.18 12.03
N ILE A 108 7.24 -0.98 11.89
CA ILE A 108 6.08 -0.68 11.06
C ILE A 108 6.50 0.27 9.94
N GLY A 109 6.17 -0.08 8.69
CA GLY A 109 6.34 0.76 7.51
C GLY A 109 5.16 1.69 7.32
N GLU A 110 5.28 2.71 6.46
CA GLU A 110 4.23 3.70 6.27
C GLU A 110 4.26 4.34 4.88
N ASN A 111 3.09 4.42 4.24
CA ASN A 111 2.83 5.25 3.06
C ASN A 111 1.78 6.29 3.41
N ILE A 112 1.91 7.52 2.89
CA ILE A 112 0.95 8.61 3.11
C ILE A 112 0.57 9.25 1.77
N PHE A 113 -0.71 9.54 1.60
CA PHE A 113 -1.28 10.24 0.47
C PHE A 113 -2.12 11.41 0.98
N TYR A 114 -2.04 12.54 0.29
CA TYR A 114 -2.77 13.77 0.63
C TYR A 114 -3.54 14.24 -0.59
N HIS A 115 -4.80 14.65 -0.37
CA HIS A 115 -5.65 15.19 -1.42
C HIS A 115 -6.38 16.45 -0.95
N SER A 116 -6.52 17.42 -1.85
CA SER A 116 -7.16 18.72 -1.56
C SER A 116 -8.69 18.65 -1.57
N ALA A 117 -9.29 17.66 -2.23
CA ALA A 117 -10.73 17.43 -2.20
C ALA A 117 -11.13 16.41 -1.11
N ARG A 118 -12.35 16.52 -0.60
CA ARG A 118 -12.96 15.53 0.29
C ARG A 118 -13.45 14.35 -0.57
N LEU A 119 -12.60 13.35 -0.73
CA LEU A 119 -12.89 12.17 -1.55
C LEU A 119 -13.75 11.15 -0.80
N PRO A 120 -14.66 10.43 -1.47
CA PRO A 120 -15.22 9.19 -0.95
C PRO A 120 -14.11 8.21 -0.55
N GLU A 121 -14.35 7.41 0.49
CA GLU A 121 -13.33 6.54 1.08
C GLU A 121 -12.72 5.55 0.08
N SER A 122 -13.57 4.89 -0.71
CA SER A 122 -13.14 3.93 -1.72
C SER A 122 -12.32 4.57 -2.85
N GLU A 123 -12.64 5.81 -3.22
CA GLU A 123 -11.89 6.58 -4.22
C GLU A 123 -10.54 7.04 -3.65
N ALA A 124 -10.52 7.49 -2.39
CA ALA A 124 -9.29 7.87 -1.71
C ALA A 124 -8.28 6.72 -1.64
N LEU A 125 -8.75 5.51 -1.30
CA LEU A 125 -7.92 4.30 -1.28
C LEU A 125 -7.38 3.95 -2.68
N LYS A 126 -8.23 3.98 -3.70
CA LYS A 126 -7.83 3.73 -5.11
C LYS A 126 -6.77 4.72 -5.57
N LEU A 127 -7.00 6.02 -5.37
CA LEU A 127 -6.06 7.06 -5.77
C LEU A 127 -4.74 6.96 -5.01
N ALA A 128 -4.78 6.70 -3.70
CA ALA A 128 -3.58 6.52 -2.89
C ALA A 128 -2.72 5.36 -3.41
N VAL A 129 -3.29 4.15 -3.50
CA VAL A 129 -2.54 2.95 -3.94
C VAL A 129 -2.06 3.09 -5.39
N ASN A 130 -2.89 3.62 -6.29
CA ASN A 130 -2.48 3.86 -7.68
C ASN A 130 -1.34 4.87 -7.77
N SER A 131 -1.37 5.95 -6.99
CA SER A 131 -0.31 6.97 -6.99
C SER A 131 1.03 6.38 -6.52
N TRP A 132 0.99 5.55 -5.47
CA TRP A 132 2.17 4.86 -4.97
C TRP A 132 2.68 3.81 -5.96
N ALA A 133 1.80 3.01 -6.55
CA ALA A 133 2.17 2.03 -7.57
C ALA A 133 2.77 2.68 -8.83
N ALA A 134 2.32 3.89 -9.20
CA ALA A 134 2.81 4.61 -10.36
C ALA A 134 4.29 5.05 -10.25
N GLU A 135 4.88 5.03 -9.05
CA GLU A 135 6.33 5.25 -8.88
C GLU A 135 7.17 4.11 -9.51
N ALA A 136 6.57 2.97 -9.88
CA ALA A 136 7.23 1.88 -10.61
C ALA A 136 7.91 2.34 -11.91
N ARG A 137 7.38 3.39 -12.56
CA ARG A 137 7.99 3.99 -13.77
C ARG A 137 9.39 4.58 -13.51
N ASP A 138 9.63 5.05 -12.29
CA ASP A 138 10.87 5.68 -11.84
C ASP A 138 11.75 4.69 -11.05
N PHE A 139 11.23 3.50 -10.76
CA PHE A 139 11.93 2.47 -9.99
C PHE A 139 13.05 1.84 -10.82
N GLN A 140 14.14 1.48 -10.14
CA GLN A 140 15.19 0.64 -10.68
C GLN A 140 15.45 -0.47 -9.68
N PHE A 141 15.40 -1.71 -10.13
CA PHE A 141 15.63 -2.85 -9.25
C PHE A 141 17.04 -2.83 -8.66
N GLY A 142 17.12 -2.97 -7.35
CA GLY A 142 18.38 -2.95 -6.62
C GLY A 142 18.16 -2.63 -5.14
N PRO A 143 19.25 -2.54 -4.36
CA PRO A 143 19.18 -2.20 -2.94
C PRO A 143 18.49 -0.86 -2.71
N PHE A 144 17.58 -0.81 -1.74
CA PHE A 144 16.84 0.40 -1.43
C PHE A 144 17.78 1.52 -0.94
N LYS A 145 17.74 2.67 -1.61
CA LYS A 145 18.67 3.80 -1.38
C LYS A 145 18.01 5.17 -1.28
N ASN A 146 16.86 5.38 -1.91
CA ASN A 146 16.22 6.69 -1.96
C ASN A 146 14.72 6.58 -1.72
N LEU A 147 14.13 7.67 -1.22
CA LEU A 147 12.71 7.76 -0.91
C LEU A 147 11.83 8.15 -2.11
N LYS A 148 12.41 8.45 -3.28
CA LYS A 148 11.66 8.92 -4.47
C LYS A 148 10.64 7.88 -4.95
N VAL A 149 10.97 6.60 -4.79
CA VAL A 149 10.12 5.44 -5.15
C VAL A 149 9.72 4.62 -3.91
N GLY A 150 9.80 5.27 -2.74
CA GLY A 150 9.64 4.62 -1.45
C GLY A 150 8.24 4.06 -1.24
N HIS A 151 7.21 4.67 -1.81
CA HIS A 151 5.86 4.15 -1.65
C HIS A 151 5.69 2.86 -2.45
N TYR A 152 6.16 2.85 -3.71
CA TYR A 152 6.14 1.64 -4.54
C TYR A 152 6.94 0.49 -3.93
N THR A 153 8.17 0.75 -3.48
CA THR A 153 9.02 -0.31 -2.91
C THR A 153 8.41 -0.90 -1.65
N GLN A 154 7.66 -0.12 -0.86
CA GLN A 154 6.93 -0.62 0.30
C GLN A 154 5.75 -1.54 -0.11
N LEU A 155 5.02 -1.24 -1.19
CA LEU A 155 3.93 -2.09 -1.69
C LEU A 155 4.40 -3.50 -2.05
N ILE A 156 5.61 -3.60 -2.63
CA ILE A 156 6.16 -4.85 -3.16
C ILE A 156 7.15 -5.56 -2.22
N TRP A 157 7.42 -5.01 -1.04
CA TRP A 157 8.44 -5.53 -0.14
C TRP A 157 8.14 -6.97 0.32
N ASN A 158 9.17 -7.82 0.34
CA ASN A 158 9.05 -9.26 0.57
C ASN A 158 10.30 -9.93 1.18
N THR A 159 11.36 -9.19 1.50
CA THR A 159 12.58 -9.76 2.13
C THR A 159 12.52 -9.79 3.65
N LYS A 160 11.75 -8.88 4.28
CA LYS A 160 11.57 -8.88 5.74
C LYS A 160 10.54 -9.90 6.20
N ASN A 161 10.89 -10.59 7.28
CA ASN A 161 10.08 -11.58 7.97
C ASN A 161 9.94 -11.16 9.43
N ALA A 162 8.83 -11.54 10.05
CA ALA A 162 8.62 -11.50 11.49
C ALA A 162 8.19 -12.90 11.93
N PHE A 163 8.51 -13.27 13.15
CA PHE A 163 8.20 -14.58 13.73
C PHE A 163 7.64 -14.38 15.13
N ASP A 164 6.63 -15.15 15.50
CA ASP A 164 6.15 -15.13 16.88
C ASP A 164 7.13 -15.84 17.84
N ALA A 165 6.79 -15.85 19.13
CA ALA A 165 7.62 -16.46 20.17
C ALA A 165 7.77 -18.00 20.02
N GLN A 166 7.00 -18.63 19.13
CA GLN A 166 7.08 -20.06 18.83
C GLN A 166 7.86 -20.31 17.53
N GLY A 167 8.47 -19.27 16.95
CA GLY A 167 9.22 -19.36 15.69
C GLY A 167 8.32 -19.48 14.46
N ARG A 168 7.01 -19.25 14.58
CA ARG A 168 6.10 -19.30 13.43
C ARG A 168 6.16 -17.98 12.69
N LYS A 169 6.33 -18.06 11.36
CA LYS A 169 6.37 -16.87 10.50
C LYS A 169 5.02 -16.16 10.52
N LEU A 170 5.05 -14.87 10.85
CA LEU A 170 3.89 -14.00 10.75
C LEU A 170 3.60 -13.64 9.29
N PRO A 171 2.33 -13.40 8.93
CA PRO A 171 1.99 -12.91 7.60
C PRO A 171 2.61 -11.54 7.36
N ARG A 172 2.68 -11.12 6.09
CA ARG A 172 2.86 -9.71 5.78
C ARG A 172 1.50 -9.05 5.86
N ALA A 173 1.42 -7.93 6.56
CA ALA A 173 0.19 -7.27 6.89
C ALA A 173 0.18 -5.82 6.43
N VAL A 174 -1.02 -5.33 6.14
CA VAL A 174 -1.30 -3.93 5.86
C VAL A 174 -2.61 -3.53 6.53
N GLY A 175 -2.66 -2.29 7.01
CA GLY A 175 -3.90 -1.64 7.40
C GLY A 175 -3.81 -0.17 7.06
N CYS A 176 -4.90 0.40 6.53
CA CYS A 176 -4.96 1.78 6.13
C CYS A 176 -6.08 2.52 6.84
N GLY A 177 -5.93 3.84 6.93
CA GLY A 177 -6.97 4.73 7.40
C GLY A 177 -7.14 5.88 6.42
N VAL A 178 -8.39 6.18 6.10
CA VAL A 178 -8.79 7.42 5.43
C VAL A 178 -9.32 8.36 6.50
N TYR A 179 -8.82 9.59 6.53
CA TYR A 179 -9.34 10.64 7.41
C TYR A 179 -9.70 11.88 6.60
N HIS A 180 -10.88 12.44 6.88
CA HIS A 180 -11.33 13.68 6.25
C HIS A 180 -11.12 14.87 7.18
N CYS A 181 -10.13 15.70 6.88
CA CYS A 181 -9.87 16.89 7.69
C CYS A 181 -11.05 17.89 7.60
N PRO A 182 -11.47 18.47 8.74
CA PRO A 182 -12.57 19.45 8.77
C PRO A 182 -12.20 20.78 8.11
N SER A 183 -10.91 21.13 8.10
CA SER A 183 -10.32 22.35 7.53
C SER A 183 -8.90 22.08 7.02
N GLY A 184 -8.29 23.06 6.35
CA GLY A 184 -6.91 22.98 5.85
C GLY A 184 -6.80 22.67 4.35
N LYS A 185 -5.56 22.74 3.85
CA LYS A 185 -5.22 22.53 2.43
C LYS A 185 -5.56 21.12 1.93
N PHE A 186 -5.44 20.12 2.79
CA PHE A 186 -5.74 18.73 2.47
C PHE A 186 -7.04 18.34 3.17
N ARG A 187 -8.01 17.89 2.40
CA ARG A 187 -9.34 17.51 2.86
C ARG A 187 -9.50 16.01 3.04
N THR A 188 -8.64 15.22 2.39
CA THR A 188 -8.51 13.78 2.59
C THR A 188 -7.04 13.43 2.78
N ILE A 189 -6.76 12.66 3.82
CA ILE A 189 -5.44 12.06 4.07
C ILE A 189 -5.64 10.54 4.16
N VAL A 190 -4.80 9.80 3.46
CA VAL A 190 -4.75 8.33 3.54
C VAL A 190 -3.38 7.93 4.06
N THR A 191 -3.35 7.19 5.15
CA THR A 191 -2.14 6.53 5.63
C THR A 191 -2.33 5.02 5.49
N CYS A 192 -1.30 4.29 5.07
CA CYS A 192 -1.24 2.84 5.17
C CYS A 192 -0.02 2.45 5.99
N ASN A 193 -0.18 1.55 6.96
CA ASN A 193 0.90 0.99 7.75
C ASN A 193 1.14 -0.47 7.37
N TYR A 194 2.40 -0.90 7.39
CA TYR A 194 2.85 -2.20 6.90
C TYR A 194 3.65 -2.95 7.97
N ALA A 195 3.41 -4.26 8.11
CA ALA A 195 4.16 -5.09 9.05
C ALA A 195 4.59 -6.42 8.41
N PRO A 196 5.87 -6.83 8.52
CA PRO A 196 7.00 -6.02 8.98
C PRO A 196 7.28 -4.84 8.04
N ALA A 197 7.93 -3.79 8.55
CA ALA A 197 8.38 -2.66 7.75
C ALA A 197 9.23 -3.10 6.55
N GLY A 198 9.02 -2.44 5.40
CA GLY A 198 9.90 -2.55 4.24
C GLY A 198 10.94 -1.44 4.19
N ASN A 199 11.46 -1.16 3.00
CA ASN A 199 12.35 -0.03 2.71
C ASN A 199 13.59 0.01 3.60
N ILE A 200 14.17 -1.16 3.88
CA ILE A 200 15.35 -1.27 4.70
C ILE A 200 16.57 -0.90 3.86
N TYR A 201 17.34 0.06 4.37
CA TYR A 201 18.46 0.63 3.64
C TYR A 201 19.45 -0.46 3.21
N ARG A 202 19.85 -0.42 1.93
CA ARG A 202 20.74 -1.40 1.27
C ARG A 202 20.21 -2.83 1.16
N GLU A 203 18.92 -3.04 1.39
CA GLU A 203 18.29 -4.34 1.14
C GLU A 203 17.46 -4.35 -0.13
N LEU A 204 17.37 -5.52 -0.76
CA LEU A 204 16.48 -5.75 -1.89
C LEU A 204 15.02 -5.83 -1.42
N PRO A 205 14.06 -5.33 -2.22
CA PRO A 205 12.64 -5.46 -1.89
C PRO A 205 12.16 -6.92 -1.99
N TYR A 206 12.68 -7.70 -2.94
CA TYR A 206 12.37 -9.11 -3.14
C TYR A 206 13.54 -9.81 -3.84
N ARG A 207 13.50 -11.15 -3.92
CA ARG A 207 14.48 -12.00 -4.61
C ARG A 207 14.03 -12.28 -6.05
N VAL A 208 15.00 -12.49 -6.93
CA VAL A 208 14.80 -12.69 -8.38
C VAL A 208 15.43 -14.00 -8.87
N ASP A 209 16.02 -14.76 -7.95
CA ASP A 209 16.74 -16.01 -8.11
C ASP A 209 15.98 -17.17 -7.43
#